data_AF-A0AA42ZBM3-F1
#
_entry.id   AF-A0AA42ZBM3-F1
#
_cell.length_a   1.000
_cell.length_b   1.000
_cell.length_c   1.000
_cell.angle_alpha   90.00
_cell.angle_beta   90.00
_cell.angle_gamma   90.00
#
_symmetry.space_group_name_H-M   'P 1'
#
loop_
_entity.id
_entity.type
_entity.pdbx_description
1 polymer ?
#
loop_
_entity_poly.entity_id
_entity_poly.type
_entity_poly.pdbx_seq_one_letter_code
_entity_poly.pdbx_strand_id
1 'polypeptide(L)'
;MKTNRILLVLPILSLLFTLPAEGQILKKLGKRAEKAAERTVERRVEQETSKKTDAALDSILEPGKKGQQQKAPGQGAPPPPTPPVDTSGNTQGQNNPGTQGSSGGEKSMQVYSKFDFVAGDKLLFYDDFSNDFIGDFPSLWNTNGSGEVVTIGDSSEKWFEMKPGANVFYIPDLAALPEEYTVEFDLMASGLDSKTSSSTILRFVLSNDSNFAWGDYAYVAIPFCQYHPVGFRVRSKKSQINNNITGDIRRDVLGEPHISIA
;
A
#
# COMPACT_ATOMS: atom_id res chain seq x y z
N MET A 1 -38.80 -37.88 80.54
CA MET A 1 -40.03 -37.65 79.73
C MET A 1 -39.64 -37.02 78.39
N LYS A 2 -40.40 -37.30 77.32
CA LYS A 2 -40.57 -36.50 76.08
C LYS A 2 -39.34 -35.91 75.33
N THR A 3 -39.01 -36.55 74.20
CA THR A 3 -38.72 -35.97 72.85
C THR A 3 -37.64 -34.89 72.60
N ASN A 4 -36.54 -35.31 71.94
CA ASN A 4 -36.19 -35.02 70.53
C ASN A 4 -36.48 -33.61 69.93
N ARG A 5 -35.47 -32.86 69.42
CA ARG A 5 -35.05 -32.76 67.98
C ARG A 5 -34.23 -31.50 67.56
N ILE A 6 -33.43 -31.70 66.49
CA ILE A 6 -32.98 -30.77 65.43
C ILE A 6 -31.78 -29.81 65.64
N LEU A 7 -30.75 -30.18 64.87
CA LEU A 7 -29.54 -29.53 64.38
C LEU A 7 -29.75 -28.24 63.56
N LEU A 8 -28.78 -27.32 63.59
CA LEU A 8 -28.26 -26.63 62.38
C LEU A 8 -26.83 -26.09 62.57
N VAL A 9 -26.01 -26.11 61.52
CA VAL A 9 -24.62 -25.63 61.48
C VAL A 9 -24.47 -24.67 60.30
N LEU A 10 -23.70 -23.59 60.45
CA LEU A 10 -23.59 -22.53 59.46
C LEU A 10 -22.17 -21.92 59.40
N PRO A 11 -21.38 -22.19 58.35
CA PRO A 11 -20.19 -21.41 57.98
C PRO A 11 -20.48 -20.47 56.80
N ILE A 12 -19.70 -19.39 56.69
CA ILE A 12 -19.99 -18.26 55.81
C ILE A 12 -19.62 -18.53 54.33
N LEU A 13 -20.48 -18.04 53.42
CA LEU A 13 -20.34 -18.11 51.97
C LEU A 13 -19.04 -17.47 51.47
N SER A 14 -18.13 -18.28 50.92
CA SER A 14 -16.91 -17.85 50.24
C SER A 14 -17.07 -17.97 48.72
N LEU A 15 -17.64 -16.94 48.09
CA LEU A 15 -17.94 -16.93 46.66
C LEU A 15 -16.69 -16.59 45.81
N LEU A 16 -15.86 -17.59 45.56
CA LEU A 16 -14.76 -17.49 44.60
C LEU A 16 -15.29 -17.47 43.16
N PHE A 17 -15.11 -16.35 42.46
CA PHE A 17 -15.36 -16.26 41.02
C PHE A 17 -14.22 -16.94 40.24
N THR A 18 -14.39 -18.21 39.88
CA THR A 18 -13.51 -18.90 38.91
C THR A 18 -14.00 -18.66 37.49
N LEU A 19 -13.47 -17.64 36.82
CA LEU A 19 -13.59 -17.51 35.38
C LEU A 19 -12.76 -18.60 34.67
N PRO A 20 -13.28 -19.28 33.64
CA PRO A 20 -12.49 -20.19 32.83
C PRO A 20 -11.52 -19.40 31.95
N ALA A 21 -10.24 -19.35 32.34
CA ALA A 21 -9.19 -18.77 31.50
C ALA A 21 -8.96 -19.64 30.27
N GLU A 22 -9.38 -19.17 29.09
CA GLU A 22 -9.29 -19.96 27.85
C GLU A 22 -7.83 -20.22 27.43
N GLY A 23 -7.39 -21.47 27.56
CA GLY A 23 -6.13 -21.95 26.99
C GLY A 23 -6.05 -21.80 25.46
N GLN A 24 -7.16 -21.51 24.79
CA GLN A 24 -7.23 -21.25 23.35
C GLN A 24 -6.53 -19.93 22.96
N ILE A 25 -6.57 -18.90 23.82
CA ILE A 25 -5.84 -17.64 23.61
C ILE A 25 -4.34 -17.88 23.78
N LEU A 26 -3.92 -18.55 24.86
CA LEU A 26 -2.51 -18.89 25.11
C LEU A 26 -1.92 -19.77 24.00
N LYS A 27 -2.71 -20.73 23.48
CA LYS A 27 -2.30 -21.61 22.37
C LYS A 27 -2.19 -20.86 21.02
N LYS A 28 -3.03 -19.85 20.78
CA LYS A 28 -2.90 -18.95 19.62
C LYS A 28 -1.66 -18.04 19.76
N LEU A 29 -1.45 -17.45 20.94
CA LEU A 29 -0.33 -16.56 21.23
C LEU A 29 1.02 -17.29 21.13
N GLY A 30 1.11 -18.51 21.69
CA GLY A 30 2.30 -19.36 21.57
C GLY A 30 2.69 -19.61 20.11
N LYS A 31 1.72 -20.02 19.27
CA LYS A 31 1.95 -20.21 17.83
C LYS A 31 2.33 -18.93 17.07
N ARG A 32 1.78 -17.77 17.45
CA ARG A 32 2.19 -16.48 16.85
C ARG A 32 3.63 -16.10 17.27
N ALA A 33 4.02 -16.36 18.52
CA ALA A 33 5.39 -16.14 18.99
C ALA A 33 6.42 -17.11 18.37
N GLU A 34 6.05 -18.38 18.22
CA GLU A 34 6.82 -19.44 17.55
C GLU A 34 7.14 -19.04 16.10
N LYS A 35 6.11 -18.72 15.30
CA LYS A 35 6.29 -18.28 13.90
C LYS A 35 7.06 -16.96 13.76
N ALA A 36 6.95 -16.04 14.73
CA ALA A 36 7.74 -14.81 14.76
C ALA A 36 9.22 -15.06 15.12
N ALA A 37 9.50 -16.05 15.97
CA ALA A 37 10.86 -16.48 16.29
C ALA A 37 11.52 -17.19 15.10
N GLU A 38 10.81 -18.07 14.39
CA GLU A 38 11.26 -18.70 13.14
C GLU A 38 11.68 -17.65 12.11
N ARG A 39 10.77 -16.71 11.75
CA ARG A 39 11.07 -15.58 10.85
C ARG A 39 12.26 -14.74 11.31
N THR A 40 12.46 -14.57 12.61
CA THR A 40 13.60 -13.83 13.18
C THR A 40 14.92 -14.61 13.05
N VAL A 41 14.88 -15.94 13.08
CA VAL A 41 16.05 -16.80 12.83
C VAL A 41 16.37 -16.82 11.34
N GLU A 42 15.39 -17.01 10.46
CA GLU A 42 15.55 -16.96 9.00
C GLU A 42 16.18 -15.63 8.57
N ARG A 43 15.61 -14.50 8.98
CA ARG A 43 16.14 -13.16 8.68
C ARG A 43 17.54 -12.92 9.25
N ARG A 44 17.95 -13.61 10.33
CA ARG A 44 19.33 -13.58 10.83
C ARG A 44 20.27 -14.43 10.00
N VAL A 45 19.87 -15.62 9.57
CA VAL A 45 20.65 -16.49 8.67
C VAL A 45 20.88 -15.79 7.33
N GLU A 46 19.86 -15.11 6.80
CA GLU A 46 19.94 -14.34 5.57
C GLU A 46 20.83 -13.10 5.73
N GLN A 47 20.70 -12.33 6.82
CA GLN A 47 21.61 -11.20 7.10
C GLN A 47 23.08 -11.63 7.28
N GLU A 48 23.35 -12.77 7.93
CA GLU A 48 24.71 -13.32 8.03
C GLU A 48 25.22 -13.96 6.72
N THR A 49 24.33 -14.22 5.75
CA THR A 49 24.69 -14.67 4.40
C THR A 49 24.97 -13.50 3.47
N SER A 50 24.16 -12.43 3.53
CA SER A 50 24.45 -11.15 2.83
C SER A 50 25.81 -10.62 3.25
N LYS A 51 26.05 -10.40 4.56
CA LYS A 51 27.34 -9.89 5.07
C LYS A 51 28.57 -10.67 4.58
N LYS A 52 28.44 -11.98 4.40
CA LYS A 52 29.53 -12.83 3.88
C LYS A 52 29.70 -12.71 2.36
N THR A 53 28.62 -12.47 1.64
CA THR A 53 28.63 -12.15 0.21
C THR A 53 29.23 -10.77 -0.01
N ASP A 54 28.77 -9.77 0.75
CA ASP A 54 29.25 -8.38 0.72
C ASP A 54 30.75 -8.32 1.05
N ALA A 55 31.20 -8.99 2.12
CA ALA A 55 32.63 -9.08 2.47
C ALA A 55 33.48 -9.85 1.44
N ALA A 56 32.90 -10.82 0.73
CA ALA A 56 33.58 -11.51 -0.37
C ALA A 56 33.69 -10.62 -1.63
N LEU A 57 32.69 -9.78 -1.90
CA LEU A 57 32.71 -8.79 -2.97
C LEU A 57 33.70 -7.66 -2.69
N ASP A 58 33.74 -7.13 -1.46
CA ASP A 58 34.71 -6.11 -1.03
C ASP A 58 36.16 -6.63 -1.20
N SER A 59 36.40 -7.91 -0.85
CA SER A 59 37.68 -8.59 -1.08
C SER A 59 38.05 -8.81 -2.55
N ILE A 60 37.13 -8.59 -3.49
CA ILE A 60 37.37 -8.62 -4.96
C ILE A 60 37.53 -7.19 -5.51
N LEU A 61 37.04 -6.17 -4.78
CA LEU A 61 36.93 -4.78 -5.23
C LEU A 61 38.11 -3.86 -4.80
N GLU A 62 39.22 -4.41 -4.29
CA GLU A 62 40.50 -3.70 -4.12
C GLU A 62 41.55 -4.00 -5.24
N PRO A 63 41.43 -3.45 -6.47
CA PRO A 63 42.42 -3.63 -7.55
C PRO A 63 43.67 -2.72 -7.36
N GLY A 64 44.50 -3.05 -6.37
CA GLY A 64 45.52 -2.16 -5.82
C GLY A 64 46.96 -2.16 -6.40
N LYS A 65 47.24 -2.46 -7.70
CA LYS A 65 48.54 -2.13 -8.37
C LYS A 65 48.64 -2.47 -9.89
N LYS A 66 48.97 -1.45 -10.71
CA LYS A 66 49.56 -1.47 -12.09
C LYS A 66 48.68 -2.09 -13.22
N GLY A 67 48.65 -1.58 -14.46
CA GLY A 67 49.14 -0.30 -15.01
C GLY A 67 49.18 -0.20 -16.57
N GLN A 68 48.73 0.95 -17.11
CA GLN A 68 49.02 1.55 -18.45
C GLN A 68 48.60 0.89 -19.80
N GLN A 69 47.77 1.65 -20.55
CA GLN A 69 47.72 1.77 -22.05
C GLN A 69 47.17 0.55 -22.88
N GLN A 70 46.71 0.65 -24.15
CA GLN A 70 46.76 1.73 -25.17
C GLN A 70 45.63 1.65 -26.27
N LYS A 71 45.10 2.80 -26.72
CA LYS A 71 44.49 3.16 -28.05
C LYS A 71 43.27 2.41 -28.67
N ALA A 72 42.54 3.15 -29.53
CA ALA A 72 41.48 2.72 -30.47
C ALA A 72 41.94 2.90 -31.96
N PRO A 73 41.15 2.65 -33.05
CA PRO A 73 40.04 3.55 -33.45
C PRO A 73 38.87 3.01 -34.34
N GLY A 74 37.67 3.61 -34.18
CA GLY A 74 36.90 4.34 -35.23
C GLY A 74 36.14 3.62 -36.39
N GLN A 75 34.89 4.07 -36.64
CA GLN A 75 34.32 4.45 -37.96
C GLN A 75 32.89 5.03 -37.80
N GLY A 76 32.31 5.65 -38.84
CA GLY A 76 30.91 6.10 -38.83
C GLY A 76 30.42 6.81 -40.11
N ALA A 77 29.15 6.60 -40.49
CA ALA A 77 28.34 7.34 -41.46
C ALA A 77 26.83 7.04 -41.24
N PRO A 78 25.85 7.85 -41.74
CA PRO A 78 24.48 7.88 -41.20
C PRO A 78 23.36 7.39 -42.20
N PRO A 79 22.08 7.85 -42.18
CA PRO A 79 20.88 7.07 -41.85
C PRO A 79 19.85 7.02 -43.04
N PRO A 80 18.50 6.81 -42.90
CA PRO A 80 17.65 6.35 -41.80
C PRO A 80 17.00 4.97 -42.15
N PRO A 81 15.67 4.68 -42.30
CA PRO A 81 14.39 5.43 -42.20
C PRO A 81 13.50 5.03 -40.98
N THR A 82 12.32 5.67 -40.85
CA THR A 82 11.21 5.29 -39.93
C THR A 82 10.01 4.68 -40.70
N PRO A 83 9.36 3.62 -40.18
CA PRO A 83 8.03 3.18 -40.64
C PRO A 83 6.87 4.01 -40.03
N PRO A 84 5.66 3.96 -40.62
CA PRO A 84 4.54 4.83 -40.22
C PRO A 84 3.50 4.18 -39.29
N VAL A 85 2.76 5.07 -38.59
CA VAL A 85 1.31 5.06 -38.29
C VAL A 85 0.54 3.74 -38.45
N ASP A 86 -0.10 3.30 -37.36
CA ASP A 86 -1.57 3.13 -37.40
C ASP A 86 -2.22 3.43 -36.05
N THR A 87 -3.48 3.86 -36.06
CA THR A 87 -4.32 4.06 -34.87
C THR A 87 -5.76 3.75 -35.23
N SER A 88 -6.08 2.46 -35.14
CA SER A 88 -7.43 1.92 -35.17
C SER A 88 -7.61 1.05 -33.91
N GLY A 89 -8.65 1.18 -33.09
CA GLY A 89 -9.85 2.02 -33.20
C GLY A 89 -11.10 1.17 -33.07
N ASN A 90 -11.95 1.42 -32.06
CA ASN A 90 -13.25 0.75 -31.97
C ASN A 90 -14.29 1.63 -31.27
N THR A 91 -15.30 2.06 -32.03
CA THR A 91 -16.61 2.46 -31.51
C THR A 91 -17.67 1.92 -32.48
N GLN A 92 -18.55 1.06 -31.96
CA GLN A 92 -19.77 0.63 -32.67
C GLN A 92 -21.00 1.22 -31.97
N GLY A 93 -21.92 1.77 -32.75
CA GLY A 93 -23.10 2.46 -32.23
C GLY A 93 -23.77 3.31 -33.30
N GLN A 94 -24.43 2.67 -34.27
CA GLN A 94 -25.10 3.37 -35.37
C GLN A 94 -26.40 4.03 -34.92
N ASN A 95 -26.69 5.23 -35.43
CA ASN A 95 -27.94 5.45 -36.19
C ASN A 95 -27.91 6.76 -37.01
N ASN A 96 -28.81 6.85 -37.99
CA ASN A 96 -28.83 7.86 -39.07
C ASN A 96 -29.79 9.06 -38.76
N PRO A 97 -29.87 10.11 -39.59
CA PRO A 97 -30.03 11.48 -39.09
C PRO A 97 -31.45 12.06 -39.14
N GLY A 98 -31.72 13.06 -38.30
CA GLY A 98 -32.93 13.89 -38.36
C GLY A 98 -32.83 15.23 -37.62
N THR A 99 -33.01 16.34 -38.34
CA THR A 99 -33.43 17.67 -37.86
C THR A 99 -32.78 18.28 -36.61
N GLN A 100 -31.65 18.95 -36.84
CA GLN A 100 -31.30 20.29 -36.34
C GLN A 100 -32.17 20.88 -35.18
N GLY A 101 -31.68 20.74 -33.94
CA GLY A 101 -32.10 21.53 -32.78
C GLY A 101 -30.88 22.18 -32.13
N SER A 102 -30.89 23.50 -31.95
CA SER A 102 -29.71 24.24 -31.46
C SER A 102 -29.74 24.41 -29.94
N SER A 103 -28.94 23.61 -29.22
CA SER A 103 -28.53 23.89 -27.85
C SER A 103 -27.00 23.95 -27.76
N GLY A 104 -26.49 25.06 -27.22
CA GLY A 104 -25.05 25.26 -27.01
C GLY A 104 -24.55 24.47 -25.81
N GLY A 105 -24.50 23.14 -25.91
CA GLY A 105 -23.74 22.33 -24.98
C GLY A 105 -22.25 22.65 -25.13
N GLU A 106 -21.61 23.09 -24.05
CA GLU A 106 -20.18 23.34 -24.04
C GLU A 106 -19.43 22.05 -24.40
N LYS A 107 -18.66 22.07 -25.50
CA LYS A 107 -17.72 20.99 -25.78
C LYS A 107 -16.61 21.05 -24.74
N SER A 108 -16.71 20.24 -23.70
CA SER A 108 -15.62 20.03 -22.76
C SER A 108 -14.36 19.63 -23.53
N MET A 109 -13.28 20.37 -23.31
CA MET A 109 -11.99 20.10 -23.94
C MET A 109 -11.41 18.84 -23.30
N GLN A 110 -11.65 17.68 -23.93
CA GLN A 110 -11.05 16.42 -23.51
C GLN A 110 -9.56 16.44 -23.86
N VAL A 111 -8.72 16.64 -22.84
CA VAL A 111 -7.26 16.60 -22.96
C VAL A 111 -6.81 15.15 -22.84
N TYR A 112 -6.59 14.50 -23.98
CA TYR A 112 -6.01 13.15 -24.01
C TYR A 112 -4.49 13.25 -23.82
N SER A 113 -4.01 13.00 -22.60
CA SER A 113 -2.59 12.71 -22.37
C SER A 113 -2.28 11.26 -22.70
N LYS A 114 -1.06 10.96 -23.14
CA LYS A 114 -0.55 9.59 -23.10
C LYS A 114 -0.29 9.23 -21.63
N PHE A 115 -0.73 8.04 -21.22
CA PHE A 115 -0.27 7.37 -20.00
C PHE A 115 1.02 6.62 -20.33
N ASP A 116 2.09 6.90 -19.60
CA ASP A 116 3.46 6.45 -19.87
C ASP A 116 4.04 5.53 -18.79
N PHE A 117 3.20 5.12 -17.83
CA PHE A 117 3.49 4.05 -16.88
C PHE A 117 3.87 2.73 -17.59
N VAL A 118 4.89 2.05 -17.06
CA VAL A 118 5.34 0.72 -17.50
C VAL A 118 5.57 -0.13 -16.26
N ALA A 119 4.71 -1.11 -16.02
CA ALA A 119 4.85 -2.03 -14.89
C ALA A 119 6.21 -2.75 -14.94
N GLY A 120 6.85 -2.89 -13.77
CA GLY A 120 8.11 -3.62 -13.63
C GLY A 120 8.02 -5.09 -14.05
N ASP A 121 9.09 -5.62 -14.64
CA ASP A 121 9.19 -7.01 -15.09
C ASP A 121 9.31 -8.04 -13.94
N LYS A 122 9.71 -7.56 -12.76
CA LYS A 122 9.90 -8.36 -11.54
C LYS A 122 8.96 -7.90 -10.43
N LEU A 123 8.10 -8.81 -9.97
CA LEU A 123 7.30 -8.62 -8.77
C LEU A 123 8.19 -8.52 -7.52
N LEU A 124 8.07 -7.42 -6.77
CA LEU A 124 8.84 -7.16 -5.54
C LEU A 124 8.03 -7.40 -4.26
N PHE A 125 6.73 -7.10 -4.31
CA PHE A 125 5.76 -7.31 -3.25
C PHE A 125 4.37 -7.47 -3.88
N TYR A 126 3.50 -8.22 -3.23
CA TYR A 126 2.09 -8.39 -3.60
C TYR A 126 1.31 -8.82 -2.36
N ASP A 127 0.13 -8.24 -2.15
CA ASP A 127 -0.80 -8.64 -1.10
C ASP A 127 -2.23 -8.37 -1.58
N ASP A 128 -3.00 -9.44 -1.77
CA ASP A 128 -4.43 -9.44 -2.06
C ASP A 128 -5.27 -9.82 -0.83
N PHE A 129 -4.62 -9.91 0.34
CA PHE A 129 -5.18 -10.31 1.63
C PHE A 129 -5.83 -11.71 1.61
N SER A 130 -5.69 -12.48 0.52
CA SER A 130 -6.32 -13.80 0.32
C SER A 130 -5.94 -14.81 1.40
N ASN A 131 -4.71 -14.69 1.92
CA ASN A 131 -4.12 -15.57 2.94
C ASN A 131 -4.51 -15.20 4.39
N ASP A 132 -5.00 -13.98 4.63
CA ASP A 132 -5.36 -13.48 5.96
C ASP A 132 -6.86 -13.68 6.28
N PHE A 133 -7.21 -13.69 7.57
CA PHE A 133 -8.59 -13.88 8.01
C PHE A 133 -9.33 -12.55 8.14
N ILE A 134 -10.62 -12.55 7.78
CA ILE A 134 -11.51 -11.40 8.00
C ILE A 134 -11.54 -11.09 9.51
N GLY A 135 -11.28 -9.83 9.88
CA GLY A 135 -11.14 -9.38 11.27
C GLY A 135 -9.77 -9.61 11.92
N ASP A 136 -8.79 -10.21 11.24
CA ASP A 136 -7.37 -10.12 11.62
C ASP A 136 -6.72 -8.92 10.88
N PHE A 137 -5.63 -8.39 11.42
CA PHE A 137 -4.78 -7.41 10.74
C PHE A 137 -3.86 -8.13 9.73
N PRO A 138 -3.61 -7.59 8.51
CA PRO A 138 -2.82 -8.26 7.48
C PRO A 138 -1.42 -8.68 7.95
N SER A 139 -1.00 -9.92 7.64
CA SER A 139 0.22 -10.54 8.18
C SER A 139 1.50 -10.21 7.43
N LEU A 140 1.40 -9.39 6.38
CA LEU A 140 2.49 -8.76 5.62
C LEU A 140 2.60 -7.24 5.87
N TRP A 141 1.90 -6.68 6.86
CA TRP A 141 1.89 -5.24 7.15
C TRP A 141 2.23 -4.94 8.61
N ASN A 142 2.61 -3.68 8.85
CA ASN A 142 2.88 -3.11 10.16
C ASN A 142 2.16 -1.74 10.29
N THR A 143 1.71 -1.37 11.49
CA THR A 143 1.09 -0.06 11.75
C THR A 143 1.31 0.42 13.18
N ASN A 144 1.18 1.73 13.39
CA ASN A 144 0.99 2.37 14.70
C ASN A 144 -0.48 2.75 14.99
N GLY A 145 -1.41 2.45 14.08
CA GLY A 145 -2.86 2.65 14.23
C GLY A 145 -3.62 1.33 14.34
N SER A 146 -4.72 1.21 13.60
CA SER A 146 -5.52 -0.01 13.54
C SER A 146 -6.10 -0.24 12.14
N GLY A 147 -6.53 -1.47 11.89
CA GLY A 147 -7.13 -1.91 10.64
C GLY A 147 -7.43 -3.39 10.69
N GLU A 148 -8.14 -3.91 9.70
CA GLU A 148 -8.54 -5.31 9.63
C GLU A 148 -8.84 -5.70 8.18
N VAL A 149 -8.72 -6.98 7.84
CA VAL A 149 -9.19 -7.50 6.56
C VAL A 149 -10.73 -7.58 6.60
N VAL A 150 -11.38 -6.99 5.60
CA VAL A 150 -12.84 -6.93 5.46
C VAL A 150 -13.31 -7.52 4.13
N THR A 151 -14.62 -7.71 4.01
CA THR A 151 -15.35 -8.01 2.75
C THR A 151 -16.43 -6.94 2.59
N ILE A 152 -16.85 -6.66 1.36
CA ILE A 152 -17.67 -5.47 1.05
C ILE A 152 -18.93 -5.90 0.30
N GLY A 153 -20.09 -5.60 0.89
CA GLY A 153 -21.39 -6.10 0.41
C GLY A 153 -21.44 -7.62 0.41
N ASP A 154 -21.88 -8.19 -0.71
CA ASP A 154 -21.91 -9.64 -0.94
C ASP A 154 -20.62 -10.17 -1.62
N SER A 155 -19.58 -9.34 -1.78
CA SER A 155 -18.31 -9.75 -2.41
C SER A 155 -17.47 -10.62 -1.48
N SER A 156 -16.89 -11.70 -2.03
CA SER A 156 -15.88 -12.52 -1.35
C SER A 156 -14.45 -11.95 -1.45
N GLU A 157 -14.28 -10.85 -2.18
CA GLU A 157 -13.02 -10.13 -2.29
C GLU A 157 -12.63 -9.48 -0.96
N LYS A 158 -11.34 -9.55 -0.64
CA LYS A 158 -10.81 -9.07 0.63
C LYS A 158 -10.12 -7.72 0.46
N TRP A 159 -10.42 -6.81 1.36
CA TRP A 159 -9.86 -5.46 1.39
C TRP A 159 -9.22 -5.20 2.75
N PHE A 160 -8.10 -4.47 2.78
CA PHE A 160 -7.52 -4.00 4.03
C PHE A 160 -8.16 -2.67 4.44
N GLU A 161 -9.00 -2.69 5.47
CA GLU A 161 -9.62 -1.46 5.99
C GLU A 161 -8.64 -0.69 6.88
N MET A 162 -8.11 0.41 6.35
CA MET A 162 -7.20 1.32 7.04
C MET A 162 -7.99 2.38 7.82
N LYS A 163 -8.03 2.31 9.16
CA LYS A 163 -8.79 3.27 9.99
C LYS A 163 -8.09 4.65 10.01
N PRO A 164 -8.74 5.76 9.62
CA PRO A 164 -8.08 7.06 9.49
C PRO A 164 -7.68 7.66 10.85
N GLY A 165 -6.49 8.28 10.91
CA GLY A 165 -5.99 8.94 12.13
C GLY A 165 -4.85 9.93 11.88
N ALA A 166 -4.50 10.71 12.91
CA ALA A 166 -3.40 11.68 12.85
C ALA A 166 -2.05 10.99 13.09
N ASN A 167 -1.11 11.13 12.16
CA ASN A 167 0.20 10.43 12.16
C ASN A 167 0.09 8.90 12.26
N VAL A 168 -0.98 8.32 11.70
CA VAL A 168 -1.07 6.87 11.47
C VAL A 168 -0.34 6.53 10.19
N PHE A 169 0.47 5.47 10.24
CA PHE A 169 1.24 4.91 9.13
C PHE A 169 0.91 3.43 8.95
N TYR A 170 0.94 2.97 7.72
CA TYR A 170 0.85 1.56 7.34
C TYR A 170 2.05 1.26 6.46
N ILE A 171 2.84 0.27 6.86
CA ILE A 171 4.13 -0.04 6.24
C ILE A 171 4.13 -1.54 5.90
N PRO A 172 4.16 -1.94 4.61
CA PRO A 172 4.30 -3.34 4.24
C PRO A 172 5.67 -3.87 4.66
N ASP A 173 5.74 -5.16 4.97
CA ASP A 173 6.96 -5.88 5.39
C ASP A 173 7.83 -6.19 4.16
N LEU A 174 8.48 -5.15 3.65
CA LEU A 174 9.24 -5.17 2.39
C LEU A 174 10.71 -5.60 2.60
N ALA A 175 11.21 -6.37 1.63
CA ALA A 175 12.65 -6.44 1.37
C ALA A 175 13.17 -5.09 0.85
N ALA A 176 14.50 -4.93 0.76
CA ALA A 176 15.10 -3.73 0.19
C ALA A 176 14.66 -3.53 -1.27
N LEU A 177 13.99 -2.42 -1.56
CA LEU A 177 13.58 -2.03 -2.90
C LEU A 177 14.80 -1.54 -3.73
N PRO A 178 14.79 -1.71 -5.06
CA PRO A 178 15.76 -1.10 -5.97
C PRO A 178 15.59 0.42 -6.04
N GLU A 179 16.46 1.11 -6.79
CA GLU A 179 16.37 2.56 -7.03
C GLU A 179 15.18 2.94 -7.92
N GLU A 180 14.84 2.09 -8.89
CA GLU A 180 13.70 2.25 -9.81
C GLU A 180 12.70 1.10 -9.62
N TYR A 181 11.43 1.40 -9.35
CA TYR A 181 10.34 0.43 -9.23
C TYR A 181 8.99 1.13 -9.43
N THR A 182 7.98 0.35 -9.83
CA THR A 182 6.58 0.77 -9.89
C THR A 182 5.80 0.25 -8.68
N VAL A 183 4.74 0.98 -8.29
CA VAL A 183 3.76 0.51 -7.30
C VAL A 183 2.36 0.70 -7.86
N GLU A 184 1.52 -0.33 -7.71
CA GLU A 184 0.11 -0.31 -8.14
C GLU A 184 -0.77 -0.78 -6.98
N PHE A 185 -1.94 -0.16 -6.80
CA PHE A 185 -2.94 -0.56 -5.81
C PHE A 185 -4.34 -0.04 -6.17
N ASP A 186 -5.37 -0.82 -5.86
CA ASP A 186 -6.77 -0.40 -5.91
C ASP A 186 -7.16 0.32 -4.61
N LEU A 187 -8.04 1.31 -4.71
CA LEU A 187 -8.41 2.18 -3.58
C LEU A 187 -9.93 2.32 -3.47
N MET A 188 -10.49 1.93 -2.32
CA MET A 188 -11.89 2.23 -1.98
C MET A 188 -11.98 3.20 -0.80
N ALA A 189 -12.93 4.14 -0.85
CA ALA A 189 -13.17 5.11 0.20
C ALA A 189 -14.65 5.15 0.62
N SER A 190 -14.94 4.62 1.81
CA SER A 190 -16.29 4.58 2.37
C SER A 190 -16.61 5.83 3.20
N GLY A 191 -17.90 6.14 3.35
CA GLY A 191 -18.39 7.25 4.19
C GLY A 191 -18.12 8.66 3.65
N LEU A 192 -17.67 8.81 2.40
CA LEU A 192 -17.49 10.12 1.78
C LEU A 192 -18.85 10.79 1.48
N ASP A 193 -18.95 12.09 1.75
CA ASP A 193 -20.16 12.89 1.58
C ASP A 193 -19.84 14.28 1.00
N SER A 194 -20.86 15.04 0.60
CA SER A 194 -20.73 16.41 0.08
C SER A 194 -19.97 17.42 0.96
N LYS A 195 -19.73 17.11 2.24
CA LYS A 195 -19.05 17.98 3.24
C LYS A 195 -17.65 17.49 3.59
N THR A 196 -17.19 16.38 3.01
CA THR A 196 -15.94 15.73 3.37
C THR A 196 -14.75 16.67 3.19
N SER A 197 -13.96 16.78 4.27
CA SER A 197 -12.95 17.82 4.48
C SER A 197 -11.77 17.76 3.51
N SER A 198 -11.16 18.91 3.24
CA SER A 198 -9.85 19.02 2.57
C SER A 198 -8.68 18.49 3.41
N SER A 199 -8.91 18.14 4.68
CA SER A 199 -7.97 17.39 5.51
C SER A 199 -8.03 15.87 5.31
N THR A 200 -9.11 15.35 4.70
CA THR A 200 -9.29 13.91 4.46
C THR A 200 -8.47 13.50 3.24
N ILE A 201 -7.30 12.91 3.49
CA ILE A 201 -6.24 12.70 2.50
C ILE A 201 -5.54 11.36 2.79
N LEU A 202 -5.48 10.46 1.81
CA LEU A 202 -4.50 9.37 1.78
C LEU A 202 -3.14 9.91 1.31
N ARG A 203 -2.05 9.40 1.86
CA ARG A 203 -0.69 9.71 1.37
C ARG A 203 0.03 8.41 1.08
N PHE A 204 0.44 8.24 -0.17
CA PHE A 204 1.47 7.27 -0.51
C PHE A 204 2.83 7.92 -0.20
N VAL A 205 3.60 7.33 0.70
CA VAL A 205 4.83 7.93 1.26
C VAL A 205 6.01 6.99 1.04
N LEU A 206 7.02 7.47 0.32
CA LEU A 206 8.35 6.88 0.30
C LEU A 206 9.17 7.49 1.44
N SER A 207 9.74 6.67 2.32
CA SER A 207 10.48 7.08 3.52
C SER A 207 11.67 6.16 3.77
N ASN A 208 12.73 6.70 4.38
CA ASN A 208 13.85 5.90 4.90
C ASN A 208 13.70 5.50 6.38
N ASP A 209 12.55 5.77 6.99
CA ASP A 209 12.28 5.53 8.41
C ASP A 209 11.20 4.46 8.61
N SER A 210 11.59 3.34 9.24
CA SER A 210 10.73 2.18 9.52
C SER A 210 9.88 2.32 10.80
N ASN A 211 10.06 3.39 11.58
CA ASN A 211 9.54 3.49 12.96
C ASN A 211 8.20 4.25 13.04
N PHE A 212 7.38 4.17 11.99
CA PHE A 212 6.12 4.92 11.85
C PHE A 212 6.30 6.44 12.03
N ALA A 213 7.37 6.97 11.42
CA ALA A 213 7.74 8.37 11.46
C ALA A 213 8.12 8.88 10.05
N TRP A 214 8.16 10.20 9.89
CA TRP A 214 8.29 10.84 8.58
C TRP A 214 9.68 10.70 7.93
N GLY A 215 10.75 10.43 8.68
CA GLY A 215 12.11 10.28 8.14
C GLY A 215 12.56 11.40 7.20
N ASP A 216 13.29 11.02 6.15
CA ASP A 216 13.42 11.75 4.89
C ASP A 216 12.45 11.16 3.85
N TYR A 217 11.40 11.93 3.53
CA TYR A 217 10.30 11.45 2.71
C TYR A 217 10.18 12.11 1.33
N ALA A 218 9.51 11.38 0.43
CA ALA A 218 8.67 11.94 -0.63
C ALA A 218 7.24 11.39 -0.49
N TYR A 219 6.22 12.14 -0.90
CA TYR A 219 4.85 11.66 -0.97
C TYR A 219 4.05 12.26 -2.12
N VAL A 220 3.03 11.51 -2.55
CA VAL A 220 1.84 12.03 -3.23
C VAL A 220 0.64 11.94 -2.28
N ALA A 221 -0.13 13.01 -2.22
CA ALA A 221 -1.32 13.13 -1.39
C ALA A 221 -2.58 13.10 -2.27
N ILE A 222 -3.42 12.09 -2.05
CA ILE A 222 -4.68 11.84 -2.75
C ILE A 222 -5.82 12.40 -1.88
N PRO A 223 -6.50 13.49 -2.28
CA PRO A 223 -7.59 14.07 -1.50
C PRO A 223 -8.90 13.30 -1.68
N PHE A 224 -9.61 13.07 -0.57
CA PHE A 224 -11.01 12.62 -0.56
C PHE A 224 -12.01 13.79 -0.37
N CYS A 225 -11.53 15.03 -0.48
CA CYS A 225 -12.29 16.27 -0.32
C CYS A 225 -13.42 16.38 -1.35
N GLN A 226 -14.68 16.48 -0.92
CA GLN A 226 -15.82 16.47 -1.85
C GLN A 226 -16.46 17.84 -2.12
N TYR A 227 -16.34 18.80 -1.19
CA TYR A 227 -17.01 20.11 -1.37
C TYR A 227 -16.34 21.01 -2.44
N HIS A 228 -15.07 20.79 -2.75
CA HIS A 228 -14.30 21.54 -3.77
C HIS A 228 -13.08 20.70 -4.24
N PRO A 229 -12.67 20.78 -5.52
CA PRO A 229 -11.44 20.14 -5.99
C PRO A 229 -10.18 20.68 -5.30
N VAL A 230 -9.32 19.80 -4.80
CA VAL A 230 -8.06 20.17 -4.14
C VAL A 230 -6.83 19.92 -5.03
N GLY A 231 -6.90 18.96 -5.96
CA GLY A 231 -5.74 18.46 -6.68
C GLY A 231 -4.78 17.64 -5.82
N PHE A 232 -3.81 16.98 -6.47
CA PHE A 232 -2.81 16.15 -5.80
C PHE A 232 -1.68 17.01 -5.23
N ARG A 233 -1.24 16.75 -4.00
CA ARG A 233 -0.02 17.38 -3.46
C ARG A 233 1.17 16.44 -3.54
N VAL A 234 2.19 16.82 -4.31
CA VAL A 234 3.47 16.12 -4.38
C VAL A 234 4.49 16.89 -3.53
N ARG A 235 5.14 16.22 -2.59
CA ARG A 235 6.14 16.85 -1.70
C ARG A 235 7.34 15.94 -1.47
N SER A 236 8.54 16.50 -1.48
CA SER A 236 9.75 15.83 -0.98
C SER A 236 10.49 16.73 0.02
N LYS A 237 10.95 16.14 1.12
CA LYS A 237 11.85 16.79 2.08
C LYS A 237 13.27 16.92 1.51
N LYS A 238 13.74 15.90 0.77
CA LYS A 238 15.12 15.80 0.24
C LYS A 238 15.36 16.72 -0.97
N SER A 239 14.46 16.74 -1.95
CA SER A 239 14.59 17.59 -3.14
C SER A 239 13.83 18.92 -3.04
N GLN A 240 13.28 19.24 -1.85
CA GLN A 240 12.50 20.45 -1.56
C GLN A 240 11.25 20.68 -2.43
N ILE A 241 10.85 19.69 -3.25
CA ILE A 241 9.61 19.73 -4.03
C ILE A 241 8.41 19.93 -3.11
N ASN A 242 7.51 20.85 -3.46
CA ASN A 242 6.23 21.07 -2.80
C ASN A 242 5.25 21.68 -3.81
N ASN A 243 4.59 20.83 -4.59
CA ASN A 243 3.70 21.23 -5.70
C ASN A 243 2.27 20.73 -5.48
N ASN A 244 1.29 21.38 -6.11
CA ASN A 244 -0.12 21.03 -6.06
C ASN A 244 -0.67 20.91 -7.49
N ILE A 245 -0.70 19.68 -8.02
CA ILE A 245 -1.15 19.36 -9.38
C ILE A 245 -2.67 19.50 -9.43
N THR A 246 -3.18 20.43 -10.24
CA THR A 246 -4.62 20.73 -10.31
C THR A 246 -5.40 19.65 -11.07
N GLY A 247 -6.43 19.11 -10.44
CA GLY A 247 -7.37 18.14 -10.99
C GLY A 247 -8.59 17.96 -10.09
N ASP A 248 -9.75 17.64 -10.68
CA ASP A 248 -11.00 17.38 -9.96
C ASP A 248 -11.32 15.89 -9.90
N ILE A 249 -10.56 15.16 -9.07
CA ILE A 249 -10.68 13.70 -8.93
C ILE A 249 -11.84 13.25 -8.03
N ARG A 250 -12.75 14.15 -7.65
CA ARG A 250 -13.78 13.90 -6.64
C ARG A 250 -14.74 12.78 -7.01
N ARG A 251 -14.96 12.58 -8.31
CA ARG A 251 -15.74 11.48 -8.88
C ARG A 251 -14.94 10.19 -8.94
N ASP A 252 -13.66 10.29 -9.25
CA ASP A 252 -12.76 9.16 -9.45
C ASP A 252 -12.54 8.43 -8.13
N VAL A 253 -12.29 9.16 -7.02
CA VAL A 253 -12.14 8.59 -5.67
C VAL A 253 -13.43 8.03 -5.05
N LEU A 254 -14.56 8.06 -5.78
CA LEU A 254 -15.82 7.40 -5.43
C LEU A 254 -16.09 6.15 -6.28
N GLY A 255 -15.25 5.86 -7.28
CA GLY A 255 -15.43 4.80 -8.28
C GLY A 255 -14.26 3.81 -8.30
N GLU A 256 -13.78 3.42 -7.12
CA GLU A 256 -12.78 2.35 -6.91
C GLU A 256 -11.54 2.47 -7.83
N PRO A 257 -10.80 3.60 -7.79
CA PRO A 257 -9.73 3.85 -8.73
C PRO A 257 -8.51 2.97 -8.48
N HIS A 258 -8.04 2.33 -9.55
CA HIS A 258 -6.69 1.78 -9.63
C HIS A 258 -5.66 2.92 -9.69
N ILE A 259 -4.62 2.84 -8.85
CA ILE A 259 -3.57 3.86 -8.71
C ILE A 259 -2.21 3.24 -9.04
N SER A 260 -1.64 3.62 -10.19
CA SER A 260 -0.27 3.28 -10.59
C SER A 260 0.69 4.44 -10.33
N ILE A 261 1.89 4.15 -9.80
CA ILE A 261 2.93 5.12 -9.42
C ILE A 261 4.29 4.64 -9.94
N ALA A 262 5.06 5.57 -10.50
CA ALA A 262 6.46 5.46 -10.93
C ALA A 262 7.22 6.76 -10.58
#